data_AF-A0A3C0ZSH8-F1
#
_entry.id   AF-A0A3C0ZSH8-F1
#
_cell.length_a   1.000
_cell.length_b   1.000
_cell.length_c   1.000
_cell.angle_alpha   90.00
_cell.angle_beta   90.00
_cell.angle_gamma   90.00
#
_symmetry.space_group_name_H-M   'P 1'
#
loop_
_entity.id
_entity.type
_entity.pdbx_description
1 polymer ?
#
loop_
_entity_poly.entity_id
_entity_poly.type
_entity_poly.pdbx_seq_one_letter_code
_entity_poly.pdbx_strand_id
1 'polypeptide(L)'
;ATEEDAAAEATSEEDAADVDAAAEGGSRETGLPEEAGDTDVSSEPSEAGNPSLLPADGSVVPDAAGQEETAAEAQAAADGAEGASSLLSTPEVQYRDGTYEGSGNGRNGVIVMAVTIEEGRIAKIEAVSQNETDEYWNEAVKMTDAMIEAQTADVDMVTGATRSSEGILQAVRNALDKALVPENAEAFESGSGTESNPFIIMTADQLAAFAVSVDEGTTYEGQYIRLGSDIDLSAIETWNPIGDESKPSTCKDKLFNGDFDGAGHTVSGLSITGPHAEWENIGLFSTLNISSNIHDLALADFGIAVSTDATMRAGALAGDTLGNSSGIGV
;
A
#
# COMPACT_ATOMS: atom_id res chain seq x y z
N ALA A 1 -57.51 -29.36 -14.97
CA ALA A 1 -57.87 -30.74 -15.32
C ALA A 1 -56.66 -31.31 -16.02
N THR A 2 -56.12 -32.39 -15.47
CA THR A 2 -54.86 -33.03 -15.87
C THR A 2 -55.18 -34.32 -16.62
N GLU A 3 -54.43 -34.64 -17.67
CA GLU A 3 -54.49 -35.97 -18.30
C GLU A 3 -53.52 -36.93 -17.61
N GLU A 4 -54.12 -37.92 -16.95
CA GLU A 4 -53.74 -39.35 -16.91
C GLU A 4 -53.19 -39.87 -18.26
N ASP A 5 -52.45 -40.98 -18.37
CA ASP A 5 -51.85 -41.95 -17.43
C ASP A 5 -50.85 -42.84 -18.23
N ALA A 6 -50.21 -43.79 -17.56
CA ALA A 6 -49.67 -45.08 -18.01
C ALA A 6 -48.17 -45.29 -17.74
N ALA A 7 -47.90 -45.93 -16.59
CA ALA A 7 -46.61 -46.49 -16.22
C ALA A 7 -46.45 -47.96 -16.65
N ALA A 8 -45.19 -48.40 -16.87
CA ALA A 8 -44.69 -49.79 -16.76
C ALA A 8 -43.21 -49.80 -17.23
N GLU A 9 -42.29 -50.62 -16.72
CA GLU A 9 -42.13 -51.31 -15.44
C GLU A 9 -40.61 -51.61 -15.28
N ALA A 10 -40.12 -51.93 -14.09
CA ALA A 10 -38.69 -52.17 -13.83
C ALA A 10 -38.26 -53.63 -14.07
N THR A 11 -36.98 -53.86 -14.39
CA THR A 11 -36.25 -55.08 -14.00
C THR A 11 -34.82 -54.75 -13.61
N SER A 12 -34.38 -55.36 -12.52
CA SER A 12 -33.11 -55.20 -11.80
C SER A 12 -32.10 -56.32 -12.11
N GLU A 13 -30.99 -56.32 -11.35
CA GLU A 13 -30.03 -57.42 -11.14
C GLU A 13 -29.07 -57.72 -12.30
N GLU A 14 -27.78 -57.41 -12.15
CA GLU A 14 -26.72 -58.12 -11.38
C GLU A 14 -25.94 -59.08 -12.30
N ASP A 15 -24.63 -58.90 -12.38
CA ASP A 15 -23.70 -59.95 -11.91
C ASP A 15 -22.31 -59.35 -11.61
N ALA A 16 -21.58 -59.98 -10.70
CA ALA A 16 -20.24 -59.59 -10.27
C ALA A 16 -19.33 -60.81 -10.08
N ALA A 17 -18.12 -60.76 -10.64
CA ALA A 17 -16.95 -61.55 -10.23
C ALA A 17 -15.71 -60.91 -10.88
N ASP A 18 -14.68 -60.46 -10.17
CA ASP A 18 -13.80 -61.17 -9.21
C ASP A 18 -12.80 -62.11 -9.90
N VAL A 19 -11.51 -61.76 -9.78
CA VAL A 19 -10.41 -62.73 -9.57
C VAL A 19 -9.27 -62.06 -8.79
N ASP A 20 -9.36 -62.31 -7.48
CA ASP A 20 -8.41 -62.20 -6.36
C ASP A 20 -6.92 -62.62 -6.59
N ALA A 21 -6.13 -62.41 -5.52
CA ALA A 21 -4.82 -62.95 -5.11
C ALA A 21 -3.60 -62.00 -5.24
N ALA A 22 -3.02 -61.41 -4.18
CA ALA A 22 -2.49 -61.94 -2.89
C ALA A 22 -1.09 -62.60 -3.02
N ALA A 23 -0.12 -62.47 -2.09
CA ALA A 23 0.03 -61.66 -0.86
C ALA A 23 1.50 -61.77 -0.34
N GLU A 24 1.74 -61.32 0.90
CA GLU A 24 2.95 -61.53 1.75
C GLU A 24 4.24 -60.77 1.34
N GLY A 25 5.01 -60.16 2.24
CA GLY A 25 4.89 -60.00 3.69
C GLY A 25 6.27 -59.75 4.32
N GLY A 26 6.39 -58.99 5.41
CA GLY A 26 7.69 -58.85 6.11
C GLY A 26 7.89 -57.66 7.05
N SER A 27 7.38 -57.76 8.28
CA SER A 27 7.89 -56.94 9.40
C SER A 27 9.29 -57.41 9.83
N ARG A 28 10.19 -56.47 10.17
CA ARG A 28 11.28 -56.77 11.12
C ARG A 28 11.78 -55.54 11.87
N GLU A 29 11.53 -55.56 13.16
CA GLU A 29 12.21 -54.76 14.18
C GLU A 29 13.58 -55.39 14.48
N THR A 30 14.64 -54.59 14.65
CA THR A 30 15.80 -54.90 15.53
C THR A 30 16.74 -53.69 15.71
N GLY A 31 16.99 -53.31 16.96
CA GLY A 31 18.35 -53.03 17.46
C GLY A 31 18.90 -51.59 17.40
N LEU A 32 19.01 -50.96 18.58
CA LEU A 32 20.17 -50.09 18.91
C LEU A 32 21.44 -50.98 19.08
N PRO A 33 22.64 -50.37 19.16
CA PRO A 33 23.18 -50.17 20.51
C PRO A 33 23.70 -48.74 20.79
N GLU A 34 23.87 -48.48 22.08
CA GLU A 34 24.54 -47.32 22.69
C GLU A 34 26.08 -47.40 22.59
N GLU A 35 26.72 -46.30 23.04
CA GLU A 35 28.03 -46.13 23.72
C GLU A 35 28.80 -44.96 23.08
N ALA A 36 28.82 -43.76 23.68
CA ALA A 36 29.44 -43.35 24.95
C ALA A 36 30.94 -43.01 24.81
N GLY A 37 31.34 -41.86 25.37
CA GLY A 37 32.66 -41.26 25.17
C GLY A 37 32.79 -39.89 25.87
N ASP A 38 32.37 -39.84 27.12
CA ASP A 38 32.49 -38.69 28.01
C ASP A 38 33.93 -38.48 28.51
N THR A 39 34.40 -37.23 28.57
CA THR A 39 35.36 -36.77 29.59
C THR A 39 35.14 -35.29 29.93
N ASP A 40 34.31 -35.05 30.95
CA ASP A 40 34.44 -33.94 31.91
C ASP A 40 35.91 -33.68 32.32
N VAL A 41 36.34 -32.41 32.32
CA VAL A 41 37.15 -31.84 33.42
C VAL A 41 36.76 -30.37 33.67
N SER A 42 35.95 -30.15 34.70
CA SER A 42 35.72 -28.85 35.35
C SER A 42 36.99 -28.25 36.00
N SER A 43 37.25 -26.96 35.80
CA SER A 43 37.84 -26.07 36.83
C SER A 43 37.77 -24.57 36.49
N GLU A 44 36.94 -23.84 37.26
CA GLU A 44 37.17 -22.44 37.66
C GLU A 44 38.31 -22.36 38.72
N PRO A 45 38.80 -21.20 39.26
CA PRO A 45 38.22 -19.84 39.21
C PRO A 45 39.19 -18.61 39.17
N SER A 46 38.54 -17.43 39.17
CA SER A 46 38.90 -16.17 39.89
C SER A 46 40.03 -15.22 39.44
N GLU A 47 39.64 -13.93 39.35
CA GLU A 47 40.32 -12.66 39.73
C GLU A 47 41.83 -12.47 39.47
N ALA A 48 42.33 -11.32 39.00
CA ALA A 48 42.10 -9.96 39.49
C ALA A 48 42.77 -8.90 38.57
N GLY A 49 42.50 -7.61 38.82
CA GLY A 49 43.49 -6.54 38.54
C GLY A 49 43.08 -5.41 37.58
N ASN A 50 42.32 -4.43 38.09
CA ASN A 50 42.47 -3.01 37.70
C ASN A 50 43.45 -2.38 38.71
N PRO A 51 44.36 -1.47 38.29
CA PRO A 51 44.03 -0.04 38.48
C PRO A 51 44.62 0.94 37.44
N SER A 52 43.79 1.91 37.05
CA SER A 52 44.05 3.38 37.13
C SER A 52 45.38 3.96 36.61
N LEU A 53 45.29 4.97 35.72
CA LEU A 53 45.60 6.39 36.01
C LEU A 53 45.63 7.26 34.74
N LEU A 54 45.07 8.48 34.83
CA LEU A 54 45.32 9.59 33.88
C LEU A 54 46.67 10.27 34.21
N PRO A 55 47.25 11.05 33.28
CA PRO A 55 47.13 12.52 33.41
C PRO A 55 46.90 13.24 32.06
N ALA A 56 46.99 14.57 32.08
CA ALA A 56 46.37 15.49 31.12
C ALA A 56 47.36 16.40 30.33
N ASP A 57 46.76 17.31 29.54
CA ASP A 57 47.28 18.59 29.02
C ASP A 57 48.08 18.56 27.69
N GLY A 58 47.99 19.66 26.90
CA GLY A 58 48.85 19.87 25.73
C GLY A 58 48.29 20.53 24.45
N SER A 59 47.50 21.62 24.56
CA SER A 59 47.33 22.75 23.60
C SER A 59 47.89 22.67 22.15
N VAL A 60 47.08 23.05 21.13
CA VAL A 60 47.32 24.26 20.27
C VAL A 60 46.10 24.67 19.41
N VAL A 61 45.94 25.99 19.23
CA VAL A 61 45.02 26.72 18.30
C VAL A 61 45.82 27.27 17.10
N PRO A 62 45.19 27.75 15.99
CA PRO A 62 44.55 29.09 15.88
C PRO A 62 43.15 29.02 15.19
N ASP A 63 42.15 29.89 15.41
CA ASP A 63 42.03 31.37 15.48
C ASP A 63 42.08 32.12 14.13
N ALA A 64 40.91 32.70 13.75
CA ALA A 64 40.77 33.92 12.95
C ALA A 64 39.28 34.40 12.89
N ALA A 65 38.95 35.48 13.59
CA ALA A 65 37.82 36.39 13.26
C ALA A 65 38.20 37.29 12.05
N GLY A 66 37.37 38.15 11.42
CA GLY A 66 35.98 38.58 11.58
C GLY A 66 35.82 40.09 11.22
N GLN A 67 34.79 40.45 10.43
CA GLN A 67 34.30 41.84 10.10
C GLN A 67 35.27 42.73 9.26
N GLU A 68 34.87 43.68 8.38
CA GLU A 68 33.82 44.73 8.39
C GLU A 68 33.29 45.14 6.96
N GLU A 69 32.40 46.13 6.90
CA GLU A 69 31.64 46.67 5.74
C GLU A 69 32.42 47.56 4.74
N THR A 70 31.84 47.80 3.55
CA THR A 70 31.80 49.15 2.92
C THR A 70 30.50 49.36 2.10
N ALA A 71 30.11 50.62 1.90
CA ALA A 71 28.93 51.06 1.12
C ALA A 71 29.17 52.52 0.63
N ALA A 72 28.34 53.19 -0.20
CA ALA A 72 27.04 52.90 -0.82
C ALA A 72 26.85 53.83 -2.06
N GLU A 73 25.99 53.51 -3.04
CA GLU A 73 25.44 54.54 -3.97
C GLU A 73 24.05 54.17 -4.56
N ALA A 74 23.24 55.19 -4.88
CA ALA A 74 21.79 55.12 -5.21
C ALA A 74 21.53 55.53 -6.71
N GLN A 75 20.33 55.62 -7.31
CA GLN A 75 19.00 55.99 -6.78
C GLN A 75 17.82 55.76 -7.76
N ALA A 76 16.66 55.36 -7.20
CA ALA A 76 15.23 55.60 -7.54
C ALA A 76 14.66 55.66 -8.99
N ALA A 77 13.52 54.97 -9.17
CA ALA A 77 12.23 55.55 -9.58
C ALA A 77 11.06 54.68 -9.06
N ALA A 78 9.86 55.24 -8.91
CA ALA A 78 8.72 54.59 -8.23
C ALA A 78 7.53 54.30 -9.15
N ASP A 79 6.75 53.27 -8.83
CA ASP A 79 5.28 53.29 -8.91
C ASP A 79 4.69 52.31 -7.88
N GLY A 80 3.43 52.49 -7.49
CA GLY A 80 2.81 51.77 -6.36
C GLY A 80 1.69 50.80 -6.73
N ALA A 81 1.50 49.78 -5.88
CA ALA A 81 0.22 49.10 -5.73
C ALA A 81 0.13 48.51 -4.31
N GLU A 82 -0.93 48.86 -3.58
CA GLU A 82 -1.30 48.18 -2.33
C GLU A 82 -1.85 46.79 -2.66
N GLY A 83 -1.45 45.76 -1.90
CA GLY A 83 -1.87 44.39 -2.21
C GLY A 83 -1.08 43.29 -1.52
N ALA A 84 -0.64 43.49 -0.28
CA ALA A 84 -0.02 42.44 0.52
C ALA A 84 -1.06 41.41 1.00
N SER A 85 -1.68 40.70 0.06
CA SER A 85 -2.63 39.61 0.32
C SER A 85 -1.88 38.35 0.72
N SER A 86 -1.37 38.36 1.96
CA SER A 86 -1.36 37.21 2.87
C SER A 86 -1.31 35.82 2.21
N LEU A 87 -0.18 35.47 1.58
CA LEU A 87 0.12 34.08 1.22
C LEU A 87 0.52 33.31 2.49
N LEU A 88 -0.48 32.93 3.27
CA LEU A 88 -0.32 31.96 4.35
C LEU A 88 -0.34 30.57 3.72
N SER A 89 0.85 29.99 3.52
CA SER A 89 0.98 28.54 3.39
C SER A 89 0.64 27.90 4.72
N THR A 90 -0.64 27.63 4.94
CA THR A 90 -1.06 26.52 5.79
C THR A 90 -0.52 25.22 5.18
N PRO A 91 0.01 24.26 5.96
CA PRO A 91 0.30 22.92 5.44
C PRO A 91 -1.03 22.27 5.04
N GLU A 92 -1.29 22.23 3.74
CA GLU A 92 -2.57 21.78 3.20
C GLU A 92 -2.60 20.25 3.17
N VAL A 93 -2.96 19.65 4.31
CA VAL A 93 -3.39 18.25 4.37
C VAL A 93 -4.73 18.17 3.65
N GLN A 94 -4.70 18.01 2.33
CA GLN A 94 -5.93 17.81 1.56
C GLN A 94 -6.47 16.41 1.87
N TYR A 95 -7.73 16.35 2.29
CA TYR A 95 -8.49 15.10 2.31
C TYR A 95 -9.27 14.97 0.99
N ARG A 96 -9.54 13.74 0.55
CA ARG A 96 -10.46 13.44 -0.55
C ARG A 96 -11.89 13.55 -0.04
N ASP A 97 -12.77 14.14 -0.84
CA ASP A 97 -14.20 14.23 -0.54
C ASP A 97 -14.83 12.82 -0.52
N GLY A 98 -15.72 12.57 0.44
CA GLY A 98 -16.32 11.26 0.66
C GLY A 98 -16.68 11.01 2.13
N THR A 99 -17.12 9.78 2.45
CA THR A 99 -17.39 9.37 3.84
C THR A 99 -16.55 8.15 4.20
N TYR A 100 -15.75 8.27 5.25
CA TYR A 100 -14.72 7.31 5.65
C TYR A 100 -15.04 6.76 7.04
N GLU A 101 -15.13 5.44 7.17
CA GLU A 101 -15.27 4.80 8.48
C GLU A 101 -13.91 4.45 9.08
N GLY A 102 -13.73 4.76 10.37
CA GLY A 102 -12.58 4.36 11.17
C GLY A 102 -13.00 3.81 12.52
N SER A 103 -12.12 3.01 13.13
CA SER A 103 -12.41 2.29 14.37
C SER A 103 -11.38 2.56 15.46
N GLY A 104 -11.83 2.56 16.71
CA GLY A 104 -10.99 2.80 17.87
C GLY A 104 -11.52 2.10 19.12
N ASN A 105 -10.64 1.91 20.11
CA ASN A 105 -10.96 1.13 21.30
C ASN A 105 -11.50 2.02 22.42
N GLY A 106 -12.80 1.93 22.69
CA GLY A 106 -13.45 2.56 23.84
C GLY A 106 -13.26 1.77 25.14
N ARG A 107 -14.02 2.13 26.18
CA ARG A 107 -14.01 1.43 27.47
C ARG A 107 -14.71 0.06 27.41
N ASN A 108 -15.82 0.00 26.67
CA ASN A 108 -16.77 -1.11 26.67
C ASN A 108 -16.81 -1.86 25.33
N GLY A 109 -15.94 -1.52 24.38
CA GLY A 109 -15.86 -2.16 23.07
C GLY A 109 -15.22 -1.27 22.02
N VAL A 110 -15.30 -1.71 20.76
CA VAL A 110 -14.91 -0.89 19.59
C VAL A 110 -15.95 0.20 19.38
N ILE A 111 -15.47 1.41 19.08
CA ILE A 111 -16.23 2.55 18.58
C ILE A 111 -15.91 2.68 17.09
N VAL A 112 -16.93 2.83 16.26
CA VAL A 112 -16.80 3.09 14.81
C VAL A 112 -17.41 4.45 14.51
N MET A 113 -16.62 5.33 13.90
CA MET A 113 -17.01 6.68 13.50
C MET A 113 -16.94 6.80 11.98
N ALA A 114 -17.94 7.43 11.37
CA ALA A 114 -17.90 7.87 9.98
C ALA A 114 -17.53 9.36 9.96
N VAL A 115 -16.58 9.72 9.09
CA VAL A 115 -16.12 11.09 8.86
C VAL A 115 -16.43 11.47 7.41
N THR A 116 -17.24 12.51 7.21
CA THR A 116 -17.52 13.06 5.88
C THR A 116 -16.60 14.23 5.60
N ILE A 117 -15.97 14.20 4.43
CA ILE A 117 -15.14 15.25 3.87
C ILE A 117 -15.90 15.92 2.71
N GLU A 118 -15.94 17.26 2.71
CA GLU A 118 -16.45 18.09 1.61
C GLU A 118 -15.47 19.25 1.37
N GLU A 119 -15.13 19.56 0.12
CA GLU A 119 -14.11 20.54 -0.27
C GLU A 119 -12.76 20.36 0.45
N GLY A 120 -12.33 19.10 0.64
CA GLY A 120 -11.12 18.71 1.34
C GLY A 120 -11.14 18.94 2.85
N ARG A 121 -12.31 19.24 3.45
CA ARG A 121 -12.49 19.57 4.86
C ARG A 121 -13.44 18.61 5.57
N ILE A 122 -13.17 18.35 6.84
CA ILE A 122 -14.06 17.61 7.75
C ILE A 122 -15.38 18.36 7.85
N ALA A 123 -16.41 17.88 7.16
CA ALA A 123 -17.75 18.46 7.12
C ALA A 123 -18.67 17.87 8.19
N LYS A 124 -18.48 16.58 8.52
CA LYS A 124 -19.31 15.86 9.49
C LYS A 124 -18.52 14.73 10.16
N ILE A 125 -18.82 14.44 11.42
CA ILE A 125 -18.39 13.24 12.12
C ILE A 125 -19.64 12.65 12.80
N GLU A 126 -19.88 11.35 12.61
CA GLU A 126 -21.02 10.65 13.23
C GLU A 126 -20.65 9.24 13.70
N ALA A 127 -21.33 8.74 14.71
CA ALA A 127 -21.08 7.40 15.24
C ALA A 127 -21.90 6.35 14.49
N VAL A 128 -21.22 5.34 13.95
CA VAL A 128 -21.83 4.19 13.26
C VAL A 128 -22.16 3.09 14.26
N SER A 129 -21.25 2.79 15.18
CA SER A 129 -21.50 1.87 16.30
C SER A 129 -20.63 2.18 17.53
N GLN A 130 -21.17 1.94 18.73
CA GLN A 130 -20.50 2.13 20.01
C GLN A 130 -21.20 1.31 21.11
N ASN A 131 -20.53 1.03 22.22
CA ASN A 131 -21.08 0.28 23.38
C ASN A 131 -20.75 0.94 24.74
N GLU A 132 -20.36 2.21 24.72
CA GLU A 132 -20.04 3.01 25.90
C GLU A 132 -21.27 3.26 26.79
N THR A 133 -21.03 3.64 28.03
CA THR A 133 -22.13 4.08 28.93
C THR A 133 -22.58 5.48 28.54
N ASP A 134 -23.89 5.69 28.37
CA ASP A 134 -24.50 6.95 27.90
C ASP A 134 -23.92 8.22 28.54
N GLU A 135 -23.65 8.21 29.86
CA GLU A 135 -23.08 9.35 30.58
C GLU A 135 -21.70 9.76 30.04
N TYR A 136 -20.80 8.78 29.82
CA TYR A 136 -19.46 9.04 29.28
C TYR A 136 -19.49 9.27 27.77
N TRP A 137 -20.37 8.56 27.04
CA TRP A 137 -20.55 8.74 25.61
C TRP A 137 -21.00 10.16 25.27
N ASN A 138 -22.09 10.62 25.90
CA ASN A 138 -22.67 11.93 25.65
C ASN A 138 -21.72 13.08 26.03
N GLU A 139 -20.74 12.83 26.91
CA GLU A 139 -19.72 13.81 27.27
C GLU A 139 -18.52 13.78 26.30
N ALA A 140 -18.03 12.59 25.93
CA ALA A 140 -16.92 12.45 24.97
C ALA A 140 -17.30 12.87 23.55
N VAL A 141 -18.50 12.50 23.06
CA VAL A 141 -18.89 12.74 21.65
C VAL A 141 -18.90 14.22 21.28
N LYS A 142 -19.10 15.13 22.24
CA LYS A 142 -19.01 16.59 22.02
C LYS A 142 -17.66 17.05 21.46
N MET A 143 -16.59 16.28 21.66
CA MET A 143 -15.27 16.62 21.11
C MET A 143 -15.23 16.57 19.57
N THR A 144 -16.17 15.90 18.91
CA THR A 144 -16.23 15.89 17.44
C THR A 144 -16.57 17.26 16.86
N ASP A 145 -17.32 18.10 17.58
CA ASP A 145 -17.60 19.48 17.16
C ASP A 145 -16.28 20.29 17.09
N ALA A 146 -15.40 20.09 18.07
CA ALA A 146 -14.08 20.71 18.09
C ALA A 146 -13.15 20.16 16.99
N MET A 147 -13.26 18.88 16.62
CA MET A 147 -12.52 18.30 15.49
C MET A 147 -12.95 18.92 14.15
N ILE A 148 -14.26 19.15 13.97
CA ILE A 148 -14.83 19.80 12.78
C ILE A 148 -14.42 21.28 12.74
N GLU A 149 -14.48 22.01 13.87
CA GLU A 149 -14.06 23.42 13.93
C GLU A 149 -12.55 23.59 13.69
N ALA A 150 -11.72 22.73 14.29
CA ALA A 150 -10.26 22.81 14.19
C ALA A 150 -9.67 22.07 12.96
N GLN A 151 -10.48 21.35 12.19
CA GLN A 151 -10.06 20.53 11.04
C GLN A 151 -8.95 19.52 11.37
N THR A 152 -9.00 18.94 12.57
CA THR A 152 -7.99 17.99 13.06
C THR A 152 -8.58 16.99 14.06
N ALA A 153 -8.02 15.78 14.07
CA ALA A 153 -8.24 14.80 15.13
C ALA A 153 -7.20 14.90 16.26
N ASP A 154 -6.47 16.01 16.38
CA ASP A 154 -5.60 16.33 17.52
C ASP A 154 -6.26 17.39 18.41
N VAL A 155 -7.24 16.94 19.20
CA VAL A 155 -8.00 17.74 20.17
C VAL A 155 -7.95 17.10 21.56
N ASP A 156 -8.11 17.91 22.60
CA ASP A 156 -8.05 17.44 23.99
C ASP A 156 -9.14 16.41 24.35
N MET A 157 -8.76 15.40 25.13
CA MET A 157 -9.69 14.40 25.67
C MET A 157 -10.60 14.99 26.75
N VAL A 158 -11.85 14.52 26.80
CA VAL A 158 -12.83 15.04 27.76
C VAL A 158 -12.64 14.42 29.15
N THR A 159 -12.54 15.27 30.18
CA THR A 159 -12.33 14.85 31.56
C THR A 159 -13.49 14.00 32.08
N GLY A 160 -13.18 12.83 32.65
CA GLY A 160 -14.19 11.86 33.12
C GLY A 160 -14.63 10.85 32.06
N ALA A 161 -14.45 11.15 30.77
CA ALA A 161 -14.79 10.27 29.64
C ALA A 161 -13.56 9.86 28.80
N THR A 162 -12.39 9.74 29.45
CA THR A 162 -11.08 9.57 28.81
C THR A 162 -11.01 8.37 27.86
N ARG A 163 -11.51 7.19 28.26
CA ARG A 163 -11.49 5.99 27.40
C ARG A 163 -12.41 6.09 26.18
N SER A 164 -13.57 6.71 26.35
CA SER A 164 -14.49 6.98 25.24
C SER A 164 -13.87 8.01 24.28
N SER A 165 -13.20 9.04 24.81
CA SER A 165 -12.47 10.06 24.03
C SER A 165 -11.30 9.45 23.24
N GLU A 166 -10.51 8.57 23.87
CA GLU A 166 -9.38 7.86 23.25
C GLU A 166 -9.85 6.97 22.07
N GLY A 167 -10.98 6.26 22.25
CA GLY A 167 -11.58 5.48 21.17
C GLY A 167 -12.13 6.32 20.02
N ILE A 168 -12.76 7.48 20.30
CA ILE A 168 -13.22 8.42 19.26
C ILE A 168 -12.03 9.02 18.51
N LEU A 169 -10.98 9.48 19.22
CA LEU A 169 -9.75 9.99 18.61
C LEU A 169 -9.10 8.96 17.68
N GLN A 170 -8.97 7.71 18.12
CA GLN A 170 -8.41 6.63 17.29
C GLN A 170 -9.28 6.36 16.06
N ALA A 171 -10.61 6.30 16.23
CA ALA A 171 -11.55 6.07 15.14
C ALA A 171 -11.51 7.19 14.08
N VAL A 172 -11.56 8.45 14.50
CA VAL A 172 -11.51 9.60 13.58
C VAL A 172 -10.15 9.67 12.88
N ARG A 173 -9.03 9.43 13.57
CA ARG A 173 -7.71 9.35 12.93
C ARG A 173 -7.67 8.26 11.85
N ASN A 174 -8.13 7.06 12.15
CA ASN A 174 -8.23 5.96 11.16
C ASN A 174 -9.15 6.25 9.98
N ALA A 175 -10.15 7.13 10.13
CA ALA A 175 -10.97 7.59 9.02
C ALA A 175 -10.24 8.65 8.18
N LEU A 176 -9.59 9.62 8.83
CA LEU A 176 -8.81 10.67 8.17
C LEU A 176 -7.58 10.11 7.44
N ASP A 177 -6.89 9.11 8.00
CA ASP A 177 -5.76 8.43 7.36
C ASP A 177 -6.17 7.78 6.01
N LYS A 178 -7.42 7.27 5.91
CA LYS A 178 -8.00 6.76 4.66
C LYS A 178 -8.49 7.87 3.72
N ALA A 179 -8.77 9.04 4.27
CA ALA A 179 -9.22 10.20 3.53
C ALA A 179 -8.05 11.03 2.98
N LEU A 180 -6.82 10.84 3.46
CA LEU A 180 -5.65 11.58 2.98
C LEU A 180 -5.54 11.49 1.45
N VAL A 181 -5.38 12.64 0.80
CA VAL A 181 -4.95 12.69 -0.60
C VAL A 181 -3.51 12.17 -0.64
N PRO A 182 -3.21 11.02 -1.30
CA PRO A 182 -1.83 10.66 -1.57
C PRO A 182 -1.21 11.66 -2.55
N GLU A 183 0.12 11.85 -2.53
CA GLU A 183 0.80 12.84 -3.40
C GLU A 183 0.52 12.63 -4.90
N ASN A 184 0.08 11.44 -5.29
CA ASN A 184 -0.33 11.03 -6.63
C ASN A 184 -1.85 11.18 -6.91
N ALA A 185 -2.51 12.18 -6.33
CA ALA A 185 -3.96 12.42 -6.46
C ALA A 185 -4.51 12.31 -7.90
N GLU A 186 -3.77 12.86 -8.86
CA GLU A 186 -4.09 12.90 -10.29
C GLU A 186 -4.17 11.51 -10.94
N ALA A 187 -3.60 10.47 -10.31
CA ALA A 187 -3.64 9.10 -10.79
C ALA A 187 -5.02 8.43 -10.64
N PHE A 188 -5.91 8.96 -9.81
CA PHE A 188 -7.15 8.28 -9.44
C PHE A 188 -8.35 9.22 -9.35
N GLU A 189 -9.43 8.88 -10.05
CA GLU A 189 -10.73 9.56 -10.01
C GLU A 189 -11.31 9.60 -8.58
N SER A 190 -11.18 8.49 -7.86
CA SER A 190 -11.76 8.33 -6.51
C SER A 190 -11.09 7.18 -5.76
N GLY A 191 -11.62 6.84 -4.58
CA GLY A 191 -11.16 5.72 -3.75
C GLY A 191 -10.09 6.07 -2.73
N SER A 192 -9.84 5.12 -1.82
CA SER A 192 -8.87 5.19 -0.71
C SER A 192 -7.95 3.97 -0.63
N GLY A 193 -7.81 3.21 -1.73
CA GLY A 193 -6.93 2.04 -1.78
C GLY A 193 -7.34 0.86 -0.89
N THR A 194 -8.55 0.82 -0.32
CA THR A 194 -9.01 -0.31 0.52
C THR A 194 -9.84 -1.30 -0.30
N GLU A 195 -9.92 -2.56 0.12
CA GLU A 195 -10.68 -3.62 -0.59
C GLU A 195 -12.14 -3.20 -0.90
N SER A 196 -12.79 -2.53 0.07
CA SER A 196 -14.16 -2.01 -0.07
C SER A 196 -14.28 -0.66 -0.81
N ASN A 197 -13.16 0.05 -1.00
CA ASN A 197 -13.10 1.37 -1.63
C ASN A 197 -11.74 1.56 -2.34
N PRO A 198 -11.49 0.80 -3.43
CA PRO A 198 -10.21 0.82 -4.14
C PRO A 198 -10.04 2.13 -4.90
N PHE A 199 -8.80 2.48 -5.20
CA PHE A 199 -8.51 3.60 -6.08
C PHE A 199 -9.02 3.35 -7.50
N ILE A 200 -9.78 4.29 -8.06
CA ILE A 200 -10.42 4.12 -9.37
C ILE A 200 -9.64 4.86 -10.46
N ILE A 201 -9.29 4.15 -11.54
CA ILE A 201 -8.67 4.71 -12.77
C ILE A 201 -9.72 4.68 -13.89
N MET A 202 -9.99 5.82 -14.52
CA MET A 202 -10.94 5.95 -15.64
C MET A 202 -10.31 6.40 -16.97
N THR A 203 -9.11 6.99 -16.95
CA THR A 203 -8.49 7.57 -18.15
C THR A 203 -7.05 7.10 -18.38
N ALA A 204 -6.57 7.27 -19.62
CA ALA A 204 -5.18 7.00 -19.98
C ALA A 204 -4.20 7.88 -19.20
N ASP A 205 -4.54 9.15 -18.98
CA ASP A 205 -3.72 10.10 -18.22
C ASP A 205 -3.64 9.68 -16.73
N GLN A 206 -4.76 9.23 -16.14
CA GLN A 206 -4.78 8.65 -14.79
C GLN A 206 -3.92 7.38 -14.69
N LEU A 207 -4.01 6.47 -15.68
CA LEU A 207 -3.19 5.24 -15.71
C LEU A 207 -1.69 5.54 -15.91
N ALA A 208 -1.35 6.58 -16.68
CA ALA A 208 0.03 7.04 -16.85
C ALA A 208 0.58 7.72 -15.59
N ALA A 209 -0.22 8.55 -14.92
CA ALA A 209 0.14 9.15 -13.62
C ALA A 209 0.30 8.08 -12.52
N PHE A 210 -0.54 7.03 -12.54
CA PHE A 210 -0.36 5.85 -11.71
C PHE A 210 0.99 5.16 -11.99
N ALA A 211 1.34 4.92 -13.25
CA ALA A 211 2.61 4.32 -13.63
C ALA A 211 3.82 5.11 -13.10
N VAL A 212 3.82 6.43 -13.29
CA VAL A 212 4.84 7.35 -12.74
C VAL A 212 4.92 7.22 -11.22
N SER A 213 3.80 7.20 -10.50
CA SER A 213 3.83 7.13 -9.03
C SER A 213 4.44 5.84 -8.47
N VAL A 214 4.34 4.72 -9.21
CA VAL A 214 4.97 3.45 -8.85
C VAL A 214 6.47 3.50 -9.10
N ASP A 215 6.88 4.02 -10.26
CA ASP A 215 8.28 4.24 -10.60
C ASP A 215 8.95 5.23 -9.61
N GLU A 216 8.26 6.27 -9.15
CA GLU A 216 8.75 7.18 -8.10
C GLU A 216 8.85 6.55 -6.69
N GLY A 217 8.31 5.34 -6.48
CA GLY A 217 8.47 4.55 -5.25
C GLY A 217 7.18 4.24 -4.47
N THR A 218 6.00 4.57 -5.02
CA THR A 218 4.72 4.18 -4.39
C THR A 218 4.37 2.75 -4.79
N THR A 219 4.75 1.75 -4.00
CA THR A 219 4.54 0.32 -4.35
C THR A 219 3.08 -0.14 -4.32
N TYR A 220 2.20 0.59 -3.64
CA TYR A 220 0.81 0.20 -3.33
C TYR A 220 0.67 -1.13 -2.57
N GLU A 221 1.67 -1.56 -1.80
CA GLU A 221 1.58 -2.80 -1.02
C GLU A 221 0.36 -2.81 -0.08
N GLY A 222 -0.47 -3.86 -0.21
CA GLY A 222 -1.70 -4.04 0.55
C GLY A 222 -2.87 -3.12 0.15
N GLN A 223 -2.71 -2.33 -0.93
CA GLN A 223 -3.73 -1.43 -1.45
C GLN A 223 -4.35 -1.97 -2.75
N TYR A 224 -5.59 -1.54 -3.00
CA TYR A 224 -6.43 -2.02 -4.09
C TYR A 224 -6.69 -0.91 -5.11
N ILE A 225 -6.46 -1.22 -6.38
CA ILE A 225 -6.67 -0.35 -7.55
C ILE A 225 -7.67 -1.06 -8.46
N ARG A 226 -8.60 -0.31 -9.07
CA ARG A 226 -9.61 -0.85 -9.99
C ARG A 226 -9.79 0.04 -11.21
N LEU A 227 -9.95 -0.57 -12.39
CA LEU A 227 -10.40 0.15 -13.59
C LEU A 227 -11.91 0.46 -13.50
N GLY A 228 -12.28 1.72 -13.75
CA GLY A 228 -13.67 2.17 -13.84
C GLY A 228 -14.21 2.25 -15.28
N SER A 229 -13.35 2.06 -16.28
CA SER A 229 -13.68 2.04 -17.69
C SER A 229 -12.56 1.40 -18.51
N ASP A 230 -12.84 1.09 -19.79
CA ASP A 230 -11.80 0.71 -20.75
C ASP A 230 -10.84 1.88 -20.99
N ILE A 231 -9.55 1.58 -21.14
CA ILE A 231 -8.47 2.57 -21.25
C ILE A 231 -7.77 2.41 -22.61
N ASP A 232 -7.79 3.47 -23.43
CA ASP A 232 -7.08 3.52 -24.72
C ASP A 232 -5.77 4.31 -24.57
N LEU A 233 -4.64 3.59 -24.66
CA LEU A 233 -3.29 4.15 -24.56
C LEU A 233 -2.72 4.60 -25.92
N SER A 234 -3.48 4.54 -27.02
CA SER A 234 -2.98 4.91 -28.36
C SER A 234 -2.59 6.40 -28.52
N ALA A 235 -3.03 7.25 -27.59
CA ALA A 235 -2.62 8.65 -27.49
C ALA A 235 -1.30 8.86 -26.71
N ILE A 236 -0.79 7.85 -26.00
CA ILE A 236 0.45 7.92 -25.22
C ILE A 236 1.62 7.51 -26.13
N GLU A 237 2.37 8.50 -26.63
CA GLU A 237 3.48 8.26 -27.58
C GLU A 237 4.67 7.49 -26.96
N THR A 238 4.92 7.70 -25.66
CA THR A 238 5.97 7.02 -24.88
C THR A 238 5.36 6.53 -23.58
N TRP A 239 5.18 5.22 -23.46
CA TRP A 239 4.70 4.60 -22.23
C TRP A 239 5.81 4.53 -21.18
N ASN A 240 5.53 4.98 -19.96
CA ASN A 240 6.31 4.61 -18.78
C ASN A 240 5.68 3.33 -18.20
N PRO A 241 6.39 2.19 -18.14
CA PRO A 241 5.90 1.00 -17.45
C PRO A 241 5.49 1.30 -15.99
N ILE A 242 4.49 0.58 -15.49
CA ILE A 242 4.12 0.68 -14.07
C ILE A 242 5.24 0.06 -13.24
N GLY A 243 6.11 0.93 -12.70
CA GLY A 243 7.29 0.62 -11.92
C GLY A 243 8.62 0.66 -12.70
N ASP A 244 9.72 0.87 -11.99
CA ASP A 244 11.09 1.03 -12.52
C ASP A 244 11.54 -0.20 -13.33
N GLU A 245 12.01 0.00 -14.56
CA GLU A 245 12.34 -1.06 -15.51
C GLU A 245 13.63 -1.82 -15.17
N SER A 246 14.43 -1.33 -14.21
CA SER A 246 15.71 -1.90 -13.82
C SER A 246 15.62 -3.36 -13.35
N LYS A 247 16.79 -3.95 -13.10
CA LYS A 247 16.89 -5.29 -12.50
C LYS A 247 16.08 -5.35 -11.19
N PRO A 248 15.16 -6.32 -11.02
CA PRO A 248 14.34 -6.43 -9.80
C PRO A 248 15.12 -6.66 -8.49
N SER A 249 16.43 -6.87 -8.56
CA SER A 249 17.33 -6.88 -7.40
C SER A 249 17.70 -5.48 -6.88
N THR A 250 17.44 -4.41 -7.64
CA THR A 250 17.88 -3.04 -7.35
C THR A 250 16.76 -2.00 -7.23
N CYS A 251 15.51 -2.33 -7.58
CA CYS A 251 14.39 -1.38 -7.64
C CYS A 251 13.09 -1.88 -6.96
N LYS A 252 13.15 -2.83 -6.01
CA LYS A 252 11.94 -3.47 -5.42
C LYS A 252 10.95 -2.50 -4.78
N ASP A 253 11.47 -1.39 -4.27
CA ASP A 253 10.77 -0.25 -3.69
C ASP A 253 10.07 0.62 -4.73
N LYS A 254 10.31 0.40 -6.02
CA LYS A 254 9.74 1.08 -7.19
C LYS A 254 8.98 0.10 -8.10
N LEU A 255 8.60 -1.07 -7.58
CA LEU A 255 7.78 -2.07 -8.28
C LEU A 255 6.37 -2.11 -7.69
N PHE A 256 5.37 -2.29 -8.55
CA PHE A 256 4.00 -2.51 -8.11
C PHE A 256 3.91 -3.78 -7.24
N ASN A 257 3.19 -3.70 -6.12
CA ASN A 257 3.08 -4.74 -5.11
C ASN A 257 1.66 -4.79 -4.47
N GLY A 258 0.67 -4.18 -5.14
CA GLY A 258 -0.73 -4.11 -4.69
C GLY A 258 -1.65 -5.09 -5.42
N ASP A 259 -2.95 -4.84 -5.30
CA ASP A 259 -4.02 -5.55 -5.98
C ASP A 259 -4.58 -4.66 -7.10
N PHE A 260 -4.61 -5.16 -8.34
CA PHE A 260 -5.07 -4.44 -9.53
C PHE A 260 -6.20 -5.23 -10.20
N ASP A 261 -7.42 -4.75 -10.00
CA ASP A 261 -8.66 -5.32 -10.50
C ASP A 261 -9.05 -4.63 -11.82
N GLY A 262 -8.92 -5.35 -12.93
CA GLY A 262 -9.40 -4.87 -14.23
C GLY A 262 -10.92 -4.75 -14.30
N ALA A 263 -11.69 -5.39 -13.40
CA ALA A 263 -13.14 -5.40 -13.35
C ALA A 263 -13.84 -5.80 -14.67
N GLY A 264 -13.14 -6.54 -15.54
CA GLY A 264 -13.56 -6.92 -16.89
C GLY A 264 -13.29 -5.87 -17.97
N HIS A 265 -12.66 -4.74 -17.62
CA HIS A 265 -12.28 -3.68 -18.56
C HIS A 265 -11.04 -4.02 -19.37
N THR A 266 -10.95 -3.37 -20.54
CA THR A 266 -9.84 -3.53 -21.48
C THR A 266 -8.88 -2.35 -21.40
N VAL A 267 -7.59 -2.63 -21.20
CA VAL A 267 -6.52 -1.69 -21.57
C VAL A 267 -6.12 -2.00 -23.00
N SER A 268 -6.01 -0.98 -23.86
CA SER A 268 -5.75 -1.17 -25.29
C SER A 268 -4.77 -0.17 -25.88
N GLY A 269 -4.25 -0.48 -27.08
CA GLY A 269 -3.49 0.47 -27.90
C GLY A 269 -2.05 0.74 -27.42
N LEU A 270 -1.54 -0.01 -26.44
CA LEU A 270 -0.18 0.20 -25.92
C LEU A 270 0.88 -0.06 -27.01
N SER A 271 1.75 0.92 -27.24
CA SER A 271 2.88 0.82 -28.14
C SER A 271 4.19 1.10 -27.41
N ILE A 272 5.07 0.09 -27.30
CA ILE A 272 6.43 0.24 -26.76
C ILE A 272 7.43 0.07 -27.90
N THR A 273 8.11 1.16 -28.25
CA THR A 273 9.05 1.19 -29.38
C THR A 273 10.25 2.06 -29.06
N GLY A 274 11.41 1.72 -29.64
CA GLY A 274 12.62 2.54 -29.54
C GLY A 274 13.85 1.76 -29.08
N PRO A 275 14.95 2.48 -28.79
CA PRO A 275 16.11 1.93 -28.10
C PRO A 275 15.82 1.79 -26.60
N HIS A 276 16.31 0.71 -26.01
CA HIS A 276 16.13 0.34 -24.61
C HIS A 276 17.48 -0.10 -24.03
N ALA A 277 17.73 0.17 -22.75
CA ALA A 277 18.98 -0.20 -22.09
C ALA A 277 19.06 -1.70 -21.78
N GLU A 278 20.25 -2.16 -21.36
CA GLU A 278 20.42 -3.54 -20.95
C GLU A 278 19.60 -3.87 -19.68
N TRP A 279 18.91 -5.01 -19.69
CA TRP A 279 18.12 -5.56 -18.58
C TRP A 279 16.83 -4.83 -18.21
N GLU A 280 16.35 -3.92 -19.06
CA GLU A 280 15.01 -3.36 -18.92
C GLU A 280 13.93 -4.46 -19.00
N ASN A 281 12.92 -4.32 -18.16
CA ASN A 281 11.73 -5.17 -18.10
C ASN A 281 10.54 -4.30 -18.51
N ILE A 282 9.93 -4.60 -19.66
CA ILE A 282 8.94 -3.73 -20.31
C ILE A 282 7.59 -4.44 -20.53
N GLY A 283 6.52 -3.67 -20.44
CA GLY A 283 5.14 -4.09 -20.59
C GLY A 283 4.19 -2.98 -20.11
N LEU A 284 2.93 -3.31 -19.85
CA LEU A 284 2.05 -2.41 -19.10
C LEU A 284 2.65 -2.11 -17.71
N PHE A 285 3.08 -3.16 -17.01
CA PHE A 285 3.96 -3.14 -15.84
C PHE A 285 5.39 -3.47 -16.26
N SER A 286 6.41 -3.02 -15.50
CA SER A 286 7.79 -3.47 -15.74
C SER A 286 8.04 -4.85 -15.15
N THR A 287 7.98 -4.94 -13.83
CA THR A 287 8.08 -6.17 -13.05
C THR A 287 7.02 -6.20 -11.96
N LEU A 288 6.25 -7.29 -11.87
CA LEU A 288 5.35 -7.52 -10.74
C LEU A 288 6.14 -8.02 -9.52
N ASN A 289 5.97 -7.36 -8.37
CA ASN A 289 6.60 -7.74 -7.12
C ASN A 289 5.83 -8.91 -6.42
N ILE A 290 6.40 -9.43 -5.34
CA ILE A 290 6.03 -10.69 -4.67
C ILE A 290 4.56 -10.76 -4.23
N SER A 291 3.98 -9.65 -3.78
CA SER A 291 2.59 -9.57 -3.29
C SER A 291 1.60 -9.10 -4.35
N SER A 292 2.05 -8.85 -5.60
CA SER A 292 1.17 -8.34 -6.65
C SER A 292 0.07 -9.33 -7.03
N ASN A 293 -1.14 -8.81 -7.20
CA ASN A 293 -2.27 -9.51 -7.80
C ASN A 293 -2.81 -8.67 -8.96
N ILE A 294 -2.94 -9.26 -10.16
CA ILE A 294 -3.51 -8.59 -11.35
C ILE A 294 -4.56 -9.52 -11.95
N HIS A 295 -5.83 -9.15 -11.87
CA HIS A 295 -6.92 -10.03 -12.30
C HIS A 295 -8.01 -9.27 -13.05
N ASP A 296 -8.86 -10.02 -13.76
CA ASP A 296 -10.02 -9.53 -14.52
C ASP A 296 -9.68 -8.38 -15.51
N LEU A 297 -8.45 -8.35 -16.01
CA LEU A 297 -7.92 -7.32 -16.91
C LEU A 297 -7.77 -7.87 -18.33
N ALA A 298 -8.48 -7.29 -19.30
CA ALA A 298 -8.28 -7.62 -20.71
C ALA A 298 -7.22 -6.70 -21.35
N LEU A 299 -6.36 -7.26 -22.21
CA LEU A 299 -5.36 -6.53 -22.99
C LEU A 299 -5.63 -6.67 -24.50
N ALA A 300 -5.74 -5.55 -25.23
CA ALA A 300 -6.02 -5.53 -26.67
C ALA A 300 -5.10 -4.60 -27.47
N ASP A 301 -4.81 -4.92 -28.73
CA ASP A 301 -4.04 -4.07 -29.64
C ASP A 301 -2.65 -3.62 -29.12
N PHE A 302 -1.93 -4.53 -28.44
CA PHE A 302 -0.57 -4.30 -27.93
C PHE A 302 0.49 -4.48 -29.02
N GLY A 303 1.41 -3.50 -29.13
CA GLY A 303 2.57 -3.54 -30.00
C GLY A 303 3.87 -3.31 -29.24
N ILE A 304 4.72 -4.33 -29.13
CA ILE A 304 6.09 -4.19 -28.59
C ILE A 304 7.08 -4.41 -29.74
N ALA A 305 7.80 -3.36 -30.13
CA ALA A 305 8.74 -3.36 -31.25
C ALA A 305 10.09 -2.77 -30.82
N VAL A 306 10.91 -3.60 -30.19
CA VAL A 306 12.19 -3.22 -29.59
C VAL A 306 13.39 -3.81 -30.32
N SER A 307 14.51 -3.09 -30.32
CA SER A 307 15.76 -3.48 -30.98
C SER A 307 16.95 -3.19 -30.08
N THR A 308 17.61 -4.23 -29.59
CA THR A 308 18.76 -4.16 -28.67
C THR A 308 19.79 -5.23 -29.03
N ASP A 309 21.04 -5.05 -28.61
CA ASP A 309 22.09 -6.08 -28.59
C ASP A 309 22.25 -6.73 -27.20
N ALA A 310 21.49 -6.28 -26.20
CA ALA A 310 21.47 -6.81 -24.84
C ALA A 310 20.29 -7.76 -24.56
N THR A 311 20.30 -8.39 -23.37
CA THR A 311 19.12 -9.10 -22.86
C THR A 311 18.13 -8.10 -22.29
N MET A 312 16.85 -8.21 -22.70
CA MET A 312 15.71 -7.50 -22.12
C MET A 312 14.58 -8.49 -21.90
N ARG A 313 13.58 -8.11 -21.10
CA ARG A 313 12.37 -8.90 -20.95
C ARG A 313 11.15 -8.08 -21.32
N ALA A 314 10.25 -8.67 -22.08
CA ALA A 314 9.09 -7.99 -22.62
C ALA A 314 7.87 -8.90 -22.58
N GLY A 315 6.74 -8.35 -22.15
CA GLY A 315 5.43 -8.99 -22.20
C GLY A 315 4.32 -7.95 -22.25
N ALA A 316 3.14 -8.31 -22.76
CA ALA A 316 2.02 -7.36 -22.84
C ALA A 316 1.62 -6.87 -21.44
N LEU A 317 1.46 -7.79 -20.48
CA LEU A 317 1.21 -7.44 -19.08
C LEU A 317 2.46 -6.92 -18.38
N ALA A 318 3.53 -7.72 -18.33
CA ALA A 318 4.75 -7.40 -17.60
C ALA A 318 5.99 -8.01 -18.28
N GLY A 319 7.15 -7.40 -18.07
CA GLY A 319 8.45 -7.93 -18.52
C GLY A 319 8.97 -9.05 -17.62
N ASP A 320 8.82 -8.94 -16.30
CA ASP A 320 9.22 -9.97 -15.33
C ASP A 320 8.19 -10.12 -14.19
N THR A 321 8.28 -11.20 -13.42
CA THR A 321 7.43 -11.44 -12.24
C THR A 321 8.26 -12.07 -11.12
N LEU A 322 8.25 -11.46 -9.93
CA LEU A 322 8.87 -12.04 -8.75
C LEU A 322 8.00 -13.15 -8.16
N GLY A 323 8.65 -14.18 -7.62
CA GLY A 323 7.97 -15.38 -7.13
C GLY A 323 6.94 -15.09 -6.04
N ASN A 324 5.83 -15.82 -6.08
CA ASN A 324 4.60 -15.70 -5.27
C ASN A 324 3.59 -14.64 -5.70
N SER A 325 3.85 -13.84 -6.76
CA SER A 325 2.78 -13.05 -7.41
C SER A 325 1.60 -13.98 -7.73
N SER A 326 0.45 -13.68 -7.15
CA SER A 326 -0.71 -14.59 -7.11
C SER A 326 -1.82 -14.02 -7.97
N GLY A 327 -2.63 -14.89 -8.59
CA GLY A 327 -3.86 -14.44 -9.26
C GLY A 327 -3.70 -13.74 -10.62
N ILE A 328 -2.55 -13.84 -11.30
CA ILE A 328 -2.39 -13.29 -12.67
C ILE A 328 -3.45 -13.88 -13.61
N GLY A 329 -4.46 -13.07 -13.94
CA GLY A 329 -5.60 -13.40 -14.79
C GLY A 329 -5.78 -12.36 -15.90
N VAL A 330 -5.40 -12.73 -17.11
CA VAL A 330 -5.44 -11.95 -18.36
C VAL A 330 -5.94 -12.83 -19.51
#